data_AF-A0A8H5UGM8-F1
#
_entry.id   AF-A0A8H5UGM8-F1
#
_cell.length_a   1.000
_cell.length_b   1.000
_cell.length_c   1.000
_cell.angle_alpha   90.00
_cell.angle_beta   90.00
_cell.angle_gamma   90.00
#
_symmetry.space_group_name_H-M   'P 1'
#
loop_
_entity.id
_entity.type
_entity.pdbx_description
1 polymer ?
#
loop_
_entity_poly.entity_id
_entity_poly.type
_entity_poly.pdbx_seq_one_letter_code
_entity_poly.pdbx_strand_id
1 'polypeptide(L)'
;MSLGTSNDRRRMASRPVYREWVQEFKPRLREKGLYYENPLTRDDIRDKAFNTFKIESEYHARVRSFIRDSQRDELRKYIRSIVPQAEDNSTQAKQRRSKTIKAMLAIVLDGLDASEFGIAAPSNLLRGNGTWDMPRTKDWIRTKVHFIGRYANMSAAEKEKLRAEATKRKEERG
;
A
#
# COMPACT_ATOMS: atom_id res chain seq x y z
N MET A 1 16.71 1.81 -17.80
CA MET A 1 16.36 3.01 -18.59
C MET A 1 16.31 4.21 -17.67
N SER A 2 17.36 5.03 -17.66
CA SER A 2 17.39 6.27 -16.88
C SER A 2 16.45 7.27 -17.55
N LEU A 3 15.41 7.71 -16.84
CA LEU A 3 14.53 8.77 -17.31
C LEU A 3 15.38 10.05 -17.45
N GLY A 4 15.68 10.43 -18.69
CA GLY A 4 16.47 11.62 -18.99
C GLY A 4 15.95 12.83 -18.21
N THR A 5 16.86 13.47 -17.47
CA THR A 5 16.58 14.65 -16.66
C THR A 5 15.98 15.76 -17.53
N SER A 6 15.27 16.72 -16.91
CA SER A 6 14.63 17.85 -17.62
C SER A 6 15.59 18.56 -18.61
N ASN A 7 16.88 18.59 -18.29
CA ASN A 7 17.93 19.18 -19.11
C ASN A 7 18.17 18.41 -20.42
N ASP A 8 18.05 17.08 -20.39
CA ASP A 8 18.27 16.22 -21.54
C ASP A 8 17.13 16.35 -22.57
N ARG A 9 15.88 16.50 -22.09
CA ARG A 9 14.72 16.78 -22.95
C ARG A 9 14.85 18.14 -23.64
N ARG A 10 15.29 19.17 -22.91
CA ARG A 10 15.51 20.51 -23.47
C ARG A 10 16.65 20.50 -24.51
N ARG A 11 17.74 19.78 -24.23
CA ARG A 11 18.87 19.60 -25.17
C ARG A 11 18.46 18.85 -26.44
N MET A 12 17.61 17.84 -26.33
CA MET A 12 17.10 17.12 -27.50
C MET A 12 16.17 18.01 -28.33
N ALA A 13 15.29 18.78 -27.70
CA ALA A 13 14.36 19.68 -28.39
C ALA A 13 15.03 20.82 -29.17
N SER A 14 16.25 21.22 -28.80
CA SER A 14 17.02 22.24 -29.52
C SER A 14 17.79 21.69 -30.72
N ARG A 15 17.86 20.36 -30.92
CA ARG A 15 18.55 19.76 -32.07
C ARG A 15 17.69 19.92 -33.34
N PRO A 16 18.22 20.49 -34.43
CA PRO A 16 17.47 20.67 -35.68
C PRO A 16 16.81 19.38 -36.18
N VAL A 17 17.58 18.28 -36.23
CA VAL A 17 17.10 16.96 -36.66
C VAL A 17 15.96 16.44 -35.77
N TYR A 18 16.00 16.69 -34.46
CA TYR A 18 14.92 16.26 -33.56
C TYR A 18 13.66 17.09 -33.79
N ARG A 19 13.80 18.40 -34.03
CA ARG A 19 12.68 19.30 -34.34
C ARG A 19 12.03 18.92 -35.67
N GLU A 20 12.82 18.83 -36.74
CA GLU A 20 12.35 18.43 -38.08
C GLU A 20 11.65 17.06 -38.03
N TRP A 21 12.20 16.09 -37.30
CA TRP A 21 11.57 14.78 -37.19
C TRP A 21 10.30 14.78 -36.31
N VAL A 22 10.40 15.28 -35.07
CA VAL A 22 9.35 15.11 -34.05
C VAL A 22 8.25 16.15 -34.18
N GLN A 23 8.59 17.39 -34.52
CA GLN A 23 7.64 18.51 -34.57
C GLN A 23 7.11 18.80 -35.98
N GLU A 24 7.81 18.41 -37.04
CA GLU A 24 7.37 18.71 -38.41
C GLU A 24 6.98 17.44 -39.17
N PHE A 25 7.87 16.45 -39.24
CA PHE A 25 7.65 15.23 -40.03
C PHE A 25 6.56 14.33 -39.44
N LYS A 26 6.61 14.02 -38.14
CA LYS A 26 5.59 13.17 -37.49
C LYS A 26 4.18 13.78 -37.53
N PRO A 27 3.97 15.08 -37.26
CA PRO A 27 2.65 15.71 -37.41
C PRO A 27 2.16 15.73 -38.86
N ARG A 28 3.04 16.02 -39.84
CA ARG A 28 2.68 15.97 -41.26
C ARG A 28 2.23 14.58 -41.73
N LEU A 29 2.81 13.52 -41.16
CA LEU A 29 2.34 12.14 -41.40
C LEU A 29 0.99 11.84 -40.73
N ARG A 30 0.75 12.38 -39.52
CA ARG A 30 -0.56 12.27 -38.85
C ARG A 30 -1.67 12.94 -39.63
N GLU A 31 -1.45 14.16 -40.12
CA GLU A 31 -2.43 14.90 -40.94
C GLU A 31 -2.80 14.14 -42.21
N LYS A 32 -1.85 13.39 -42.77
CA LYS A 32 -2.06 12.56 -43.97
C LYS A 32 -2.62 11.16 -43.65
N GLY A 33 -2.88 10.84 -42.38
CA GLY A 33 -3.33 9.51 -41.96
C GLY A 33 -2.32 8.38 -42.18
N LEU A 34 -1.07 8.69 -42.51
CA LEU A 34 -0.06 7.70 -42.88
C LEU A 34 0.60 7.10 -41.63
N TYR A 35 0.77 5.77 -41.61
CA TYR A 35 1.51 5.02 -40.58
C TYR A 35 0.91 5.08 -39.15
N TYR A 36 -0.38 5.40 -39.02
CA TYR A 36 -1.12 5.39 -37.75
C TYR A 36 -2.13 4.24 -37.62
N GLU A 37 -2.23 3.39 -38.64
CA GLU A 37 -3.07 2.20 -38.58
C GLU A 37 -2.42 1.20 -37.61
N ASN A 38 -3.04 1.05 -36.44
CA ASN A 38 -2.66 0.11 -35.39
C ASN A 38 -1.32 0.42 -34.66
N PRO A 39 -1.27 1.48 -33.84
CA PRO A 39 -0.14 1.66 -32.94
C PRO A 39 -0.09 0.46 -31.99
N LEU A 40 0.96 -0.36 -32.12
CA LEU A 40 1.21 -1.49 -31.25
C LEU A 40 1.18 -1.02 -29.79
N THR A 41 0.14 -1.42 -29.06
CA THR A 41 -0.04 -0.96 -27.69
C THR A 41 0.82 -1.79 -26.74
N ARG A 42 1.05 -1.25 -25.54
CA ARG A 42 1.70 -2.01 -24.46
C ARG A 42 0.95 -3.31 -24.18
N ASP A 43 -0.38 -3.27 -24.29
CA ASP A 43 -1.25 -4.38 -23.99
C ASP A 43 -1.14 -5.45 -25.09
N ASP A 44 -1.08 -5.05 -26.37
CA ASP A 44 -0.79 -5.98 -27.49
C ASP A 44 0.58 -6.66 -27.34
N ILE A 45 1.60 -5.92 -26.90
CA ILE A 45 2.95 -6.47 -26.66
C ILE A 45 2.92 -7.46 -25.50
N ARG A 46 2.23 -7.12 -24.42
CA ARG A 46 2.07 -7.99 -23.25
C ARG A 46 1.36 -9.29 -23.63
N ASP A 47 0.27 -9.20 -24.39
CA ASP A 47 -0.52 -10.36 -24.78
C ASP A 47 0.26 -11.24 -25.76
N LYS A 48 1.01 -10.64 -26.69
CA LYS A 48 1.99 -11.38 -27.51
C LYS A 48 3.05 -12.07 -26.65
N ALA A 49 3.59 -11.40 -25.63
CA ALA A 49 4.58 -12.00 -24.73
C ALA A 49 3.97 -13.15 -23.91
N PHE A 50 2.73 -13.03 -23.45
CA PHE A 50 2.01 -14.13 -22.79
C PHE A 50 1.85 -15.32 -23.72
N ASN A 51 1.45 -15.07 -24.97
CA ASN A 51 1.27 -16.12 -25.97
C ASN A 51 2.58 -16.82 -26.35
N THR A 52 3.67 -16.07 -26.50
CA THR A 52 4.98 -16.59 -26.91
C THR A 52 5.71 -17.28 -25.76
N PHE A 53 5.76 -16.67 -24.58
CA PHE A 53 6.59 -17.15 -23.47
C PHE A 53 5.80 -17.91 -22.38
N LYS A 54 4.46 -17.92 -22.45
CA LYS A 54 3.57 -18.61 -21.49
C LYS A 54 3.76 -18.16 -20.02
N ILE A 55 4.07 -16.88 -19.82
CA ILE A 55 4.41 -16.27 -18.51
C ILE A 55 3.25 -15.53 -17.81
N GLU A 56 2.02 -15.62 -18.33
CA GLU A 56 0.88 -14.82 -17.86
C GLU A 56 0.60 -14.99 -16.36
N SER A 57 0.59 -16.23 -15.88
CA SER A 57 0.34 -16.55 -14.47
C SER A 57 1.39 -15.95 -13.54
N GLU A 58 2.67 -16.06 -13.91
CA GLU A 58 3.80 -15.49 -13.17
C GLU A 58 3.76 -13.95 -13.19
N TYR A 59 3.47 -13.35 -14.35
CA TYR A 59 3.29 -11.90 -14.47
C TYR A 59 2.22 -11.39 -13.51
N HIS A 60 1.03 -12.01 -13.51
CA HIS A 60 -0.04 -11.60 -12.62
C HIS A 60 0.28 -11.86 -11.15
N ALA A 61 1.02 -12.92 -10.82
CA ALA A 61 1.51 -13.15 -9.46
C ALA A 61 2.47 -12.03 -9.01
N ARG A 62 3.42 -11.62 -9.86
CA ARG A 62 4.34 -10.52 -9.60
C ARG A 62 3.60 -9.18 -9.46
N VAL A 63 2.64 -8.89 -10.32
CA VAL A 63 1.79 -7.69 -10.22
C VAL A 63 1.02 -7.68 -8.91
N ARG A 64 0.42 -8.80 -8.51
CA ARG A 64 -0.27 -8.91 -7.22
C ARG A 64 0.68 -8.68 -6.03
N SER A 65 1.87 -9.29 -6.06
CA SER A 65 2.88 -9.07 -5.01
C SER A 65 3.27 -7.60 -4.94
N PHE A 66 3.56 -6.97 -6.09
CA PHE A 66 3.92 -5.56 -6.16
C PHE A 66 2.83 -4.65 -5.59
N ILE A 67 1.57 -4.88 -5.96
CA ILE A 67 0.44 -4.11 -5.41
C ILE A 67 0.35 -4.30 -3.90
N ARG A 68 0.47 -5.55 -3.41
CA ARG A 68 0.42 -5.86 -1.98
C ARG A 68 1.56 -5.15 -1.23
N ASP A 69 2.79 -5.22 -1.73
CA ASP A 69 3.94 -4.57 -1.09
C ASP A 69 3.80 -3.05 -1.08
N SER A 70 3.32 -2.47 -2.19
CA SER A 70 3.03 -1.04 -2.29
C SER A 70 1.98 -0.60 -1.28
N GLN A 71 0.87 -1.34 -1.16
CA GLN A 71 -0.18 -1.08 -0.17
C GLN A 71 0.34 -1.23 1.26
N ARG A 72 1.16 -2.26 1.54
CA ARG A 72 1.77 -2.47 2.84
C ARG A 72 2.61 -1.26 3.27
N ASP A 73 3.40 -0.72 2.35
CA ASP A 73 4.22 0.47 2.61
C ASP A 73 3.38 1.74 2.75
N GLU A 74 2.30 1.89 1.98
CA GLU A 74 1.35 2.99 2.15
C GLU A 74 0.67 2.94 3.53
N LEU A 75 0.20 1.76 3.95
CA LEU A 75 -0.41 1.57 5.27
C LEU A 75 0.59 1.82 6.40
N ARG A 76 1.86 1.39 6.26
CA ARG A 76 2.93 1.74 7.21
C ARG A 76 3.08 3.25 7.39
N LYS A 77 3.09 3.99 6.28
CA LYS A 77 3.18 5.47 6.32
C LYS A 77 1.93 6.06 6.96
N TYR A 78 0.75 5.57 6.60
CA TYR A 78 -0.52 6.06 7.13
C TYR A 78 -0.69 5.82 8.64
N ILE A 79 -0.32 4.62 9.13
CA ILE A 79 -0.32 4.31 10.56
C ILE A 79 0.62 5.27 11.31
N ARG A 80 1.82 5.53 10.78
CA ARG A 80 2.75 6.47 11.40
C ARG A 80 2.23 7.91 11.40
N SER A 81 1.41 8.31 10.43
CA SER A 81 0.83 9.66 10.38
C SER A 81 -0.37 9.83 11.31
N ILE A 82 -1.17 8.78 11.53
CA ILE A 82 -2.39 8.87 12.36
C ILE A 82 -2.10 8.73 13.86
N VAL A 83 -1.02 8.03 14.23
CA VAL A 83 -0.63 7.90 15.64
C VAL A 83 -0.11 9.26 16.12
N PRO A 84 -0.72 9.85 17.16
CA PRO A 84 -0.34 11.16 17.68
C PRO A 84 1.16 11.26 17.93
N GLN A 85 1.72 12.44 17.65
CA GLN A 85 3.09 12.72 18.05
C GLN A 85 3.19 12.72 19.58
N ALA A 86 4.39 12.47 20.08
CA ALA A 86 4.64 12.58 21.51
C ALA A 86 4.37 14.03 21.94
N GLU A 87 3.51 14.21 22.94
CA GLU A 87 3.13 15.53 23.47
C GLU A 87 4.34 16.29 24.03
N ASP A 88 5.31 15.54 24.57
CA ASP A 88 6.60 16.03 25.00
C ASP A 88 7.74 15.26 24.32
N ASN A 89 8.94 15.84 24.34
CA ASN A 89 10.13 15.19 23.83
C ASN A 89 10.68 14.09 24.77
N SER A 90 9.90 13.67 25.77
CA SER A 90 10.31 12.68 26.75
C SER A 90 10.55 11.31 26.11
N THR A 91 11.52 10.59 26.66
CA THR A 91 11.82 9.21 26.25
C THR A 91 10.59 8.31 26.43
N GLN A 92 9.81 8.53 27.49
CA GLN A 92 8.64 7.72 27.78
C GLN A 92 7.51 7.92 26.76
N ALA A 93 7.21 9.15 26.36
CA ALA A 93 6.19 9.42 25.34
C ALA A 93 6.61 8.87 23.96
N LYS A 94 7.89 8.99 23.59
CA LYS A 94 8.45 8.38 22.36
C LYS A 94 8.33 6.86 22.37
N GLN A 95 8.58 6.22 23.52
CA GLN A 95 8.40 4.77 23.69
C GLN A 95 6.94 4.37 23.58
N ARG A 96 6.02 5.11 24.24
CA ARG A 96 4.58 4.83 24.16
C ARG A 96 4.06 4.87 22.72
N ARG A 97 4.46 5.90 21.98
CA ARG A 97 4.14 6.05 20.55
C ARG A 97 4.68 4.90 19.71
N SER A 98 5.94 4.51 19.95
CA SER A 98 6.58 3.42 19.22
C SER A 98 5.90 2.08 19.47
N LYS A 99 5.48 1.80 20.71
CA LYS A 99 4.69 0.60 21.06
C LYS A 99 3.35 0.59 20.33
N THR A 100 2.65 1.71 20.29
CA THR A 100 1.37 1.85 19.55
C THR A 100 1.56 1.53 18.06
N ILE A 101 2.55 2.14 17.40
CA ILE A 101 2.83 1.89 15.98
C ILE A 101 3.13 0.41 15.75
N LYS A 102 3.98 -0.20 16.59
CA LYS A 102 4.33 -1.62 16.46
C LYS A 102 3.10 -2.52 16.58
N ALA A 103 2.23 -2.25 17.56
CA ALA A 103 0.99 -3.02 17.75
C ALA A 103 0.03 -2.84 16.55
N MET A 104 -0.14 -1.62 16.05
CA MET A 104 -1.00 -1.37 14.88
C MET A 104 -0.49 -2.10 13.63
N LEU A 105 0.83 -2.09 13.39
CA LEU A 105 1.41 -2.83 12.27
C LEU A 105 1.18 -4.33 12.40
N ALA A 106 1.38 -4.90 13.58
CA ALA A 106 1.15 -6.33 13.81
C ALA A 106 -0.32 -6.73 13.59
N ILE A 107 -1.26 -5.92 14.08
CA ILE A 107 -2.69 -6.23 13.95
C ILE A 107 -3.17 -6.04 12.50
N VAL A 108 -2.79 -4.94 11.83
CA VAL A 108 -3.30 -4.60 10.50
C VAL A 108 -2.60 -5.37 9.38
N LEU A 109 -1.27 -5.52 9.47
CA LEU A 109 -0.46 -6.05 8.38
C LEU A 109 -0.09 -7.52 8.57
N ASP A 110 0.18 -7.91 9.82
CA ASP A 110 0.61 -9.28 10.14
C ASP A 110 -0.56 -10.15 10.64
N GLY A 111 -1.75 -9.56 10.83
CA GLY A 111 -2.98 -10.29 11.19
C GLY A 111 -3.03 -10.75 12.64
N LEU A 112 -2.29 -10.11 13.55
CA LEU A 112 -2.32 -10.43 14.97
C LEU A 112 -3.76 -10.27 15.52
N ASP A 113 -4.31 -11.35 16.07
CA ASP A 113 -5.61 -11.30 16.72
C ASP A 113 -5.51 -10.68 18.13
N ALA A 114 -6.25 -9.59 18.34
CA ALA A 114 -6.42 -8.94 19.63
C ALA A 114 -7.92 -8.82 19.99
N SER A 115 -8.74 -9.74 19.46
CA SER A 115 -10.19 -9.84 19.71
C SER A 115 -10.52 -9.95 21.20
N GLU A 116 -9.66 -10.61 21.99
CA GLU A 116 -9.75 -10.69 23.45
C GLU A 116 -9.74 -9.32 24.15
N PHE A 117 -9.20 -8.28 23.50
CA PHE A 117 -9.19 -6.89 23.98
C PHE A 117 -10.21 -6.00 23.25
N GLY A 118 -11.16 -6.57 22.48
CA GLY A 118 -12.12 -5.82 21.67
C GLY A 118 -11.50 -5.16 20.42
N ILE A 119 -10.30 -5.62 20.03
CA ILE A 119 -9.55 -5.13 18.88
C ILE A 119 -9.47 -6.26 17.85
N ALA A 120 -10.62 -6.53 17.21
CA ALA A 120 -10.67 -7.43 16.05
C ALA A 120 -10.57 -6.60 14.77
N ALA A 121 -9.55 -6.88 13.96
CA ALA A 121 -9.53 -6.45 12.57
C ALA A 121 -10.63 -7.20 11.81
N PRO A 122 -11.51 -6.52 11.06
CA PRO A 122 -12.53 -7.18 10.26
C PRO A 122 -11.88 -8.20 9.31
N SER A 123 -12.47 -9.39 9.22
CA SER A 123 -12.02 -10.44 8.29
C SER A 123 -12.02 -9.99 6.82
N ASN A 124 -12.73 -8.91 6.51
CA ASN A 124 -12.89 -8.33 5.19
C ASN A 124 -12.01 -7.08 4.94
N LEU A 125 -10.95 -6.85 5.73
CA LEU A 125 -9.94 -5.84 5.40
C LEU A 125 -9.11 -6.26 4.18
N LEU A 126 -8.84 -7.56 4.05
CA LEU A 126 -8.27 -8.14 2.84
C LEU A 126 -9.39 -8.51 1.87
N ARG A 127 -9.15 -8.22 0.60
CA ARG A 127 -9.94 -8.74 -0.51
C ARG A 127 -9.52 -10.20 -0.77
N GLY A 128 -10.39 -10.98 -1.44
CA GLY A 128 -10.11 -12.38 -1.76
C GLY A 128 -8.83 -12.62 -2.60
N ASN A 129 -8.26 -11.58 -3.21
CA ASN A 129 -6.99 -11.63 -3.94
C ASN A 129 -5.75 -11.32 -3.07
N GLY A 130 -5.91 -11.18 -1.75
CA GLY A 130 -4.81 -10.92 -0.80
C GLY A 130 -4.31 -9.48 -0.75
N THR A 131 -5.02 -8.53 -1.37
CA THR A 131 -4.74 -7.09 -1.28
C THR A 131 -5.68 -6.40 -0.29
N TRP A 132 -5.29 -5.28 0.30
CA TRP A 132 -6.13 -4.55 1.25
C TRP A 132 -7.22 -3.75 0.53
N ASP A 133 -8.42 -3.71 1.12
CA ASP A 133 -9.40 -2.67 0.84
C ASP A 133 -8.93 -1.36 1.49
N MET A 134 -8.19 -0.55 0.72
CA MET A 134 -7.49 0.62 1.26
C MET A 134 -8.42 1.63 1.96
N PRO A 135 -9.57 2.06 1.39
CA PRO A 135 -10.50 2.94 2.09
C PRO A 135 -11.00 2.36 3.41
N ARG A 136 -11.49 1.11 3.41
CA ARG A 136 -12.02 0.45 4.60
C ARG A 136 -10.94 0.25 5.66
N THR A 137 -9.74 -0.14 5.24
CA THR A 137 -8.60 -0.37 6.14
C THR A 137 -8.18 0.93 6.81
N LYS A 138 -8.09 2.04 6.07
CA LYS A 138 -7.76 3.36 6.64
C LYS A 138 -8.81 3.84 7.63
N ASP A 139 -10.09 3.65 7.32
CA ASP A 139 -11.17 4.02 8.23
C ASP A 139 -11.13 3.22 9.54
N TRP A 140 -10.94 1.90 9.46
CA TRP A 140 -10.77 1.06 10.64
C TRP A 140 -9.56 1.49 11.48
N ILE A 141 -8.41 1.74 10.85
CA ILE A 141 -7.19 2.25 11.52
C ILE A 141 -7.50 3.52 12.31
N ARG A 142 -8.20 4.47 11.70
CA ARG A 142 -8.57 5.75 12.31
C ARG A 142 -9.46 5.57 13.54
N THR A 143 -10.44 4.67 13.47
CA THR A 143 -11.35 4.41 14.61
C THR A 143 -10.69 3.65 15.75
N LYS A 144 -9.67 2.81 15.47
CA LYS A 144 -9.03 1.95 16.46
C LYS A 144 -7.72 2.47 17.05
N VAL A 145 -7.13 3.53 16.51
CA VAL A 145 -5.83 4.07 16.94
C VAL A 145 -5.73 4.29 18.46
N HIS A 146 -6.73 4.90 19.09
CA HIS A 146 -6.72 5.17 20.53
C HIS A 146 -6.85 3.89 21.37
N PHE A 147 -7.67 2.93 20.93
CA PHE A 147 -7.84 1.64 21.61
C PHE A 147 -6.57 0.81 21.54
N ILE A 148 -5.96 0.72 20.36
CA ILE A 148 -4.68 0.03 20.16
C ILE A 148 -3.57 0.71 20.94
N GLY A 149 -3.57 2.05 21.00
CA GLY A 149 -2.60 2.80 21.80
C GLY A 149 -2.68 2.49 23.29
N ARG A 150 -3.89 2.38 23.85
CA ARG A 150 -4.08 1.93 25.24
C ARG A 150 -3.59 0.49 25.43
N TYR A 151 -4.06 -0.43 24.60
CA TYR A 151 -3.65 -1.84 24.65
C TYR A 151 -2.13 -2.04 24.56
N ALA A 152 -1.46 -1.33 23.64
CA ALA A 152 -0.02 -1.45 23.43
C ALA A 152 0.80 -0.99 24.63
N ASN A 153 0.24 -0.11 25.46
CA ASN A 153 0.90 0.52 26.60
C ASN A 153 0.46 -0.03 27.96
N MET A 154 -0.51 -0.95 28.00
CA MET A 154 -0.86 -1.69 29.21
C MET A 154 0.31 -2.55 29.71
N SER A 155 0.42 -2.65 31.03
CA SER A 155 1.28 -3.60 31.73
C SER A 155 0.85 -5.05 31.48
N ALA A 156 1.74 -5.99 31.78
CA ALA A 156 1.43 -7.42 31.64
C ALA A 156 0.27 -7.83 32.57
N ALA A 157 0.26 -7.34 33.82
CA ALA A 157 -0.79 -7.63 34.79
C ALA A 157 -2.17 -7.12 34.33
N GLU A 158 -2.25 -5.92 33.73
CA GLU A 158 -3.51 -5.40 33.18
C GLU A 158 -4.02 -6.26 32.02
N LYS A 159 -3.13 -6.74 31.15
CA LYS A 159 -3.51 -7.63 30.04
C LYS A 159 -4.01 -8.98 30.54
N GLU A 160 -3.36 -9.54 31.55
CA GLU A 160 -3.75 -10.81 32.17
C GLU A 160 -5.13 -10.70 32.83
N LYS A 161 -5.38 -9.61 33.57
CA LYS A 161 -6.69 -9.33 34.15
C LYS A 161 -7.80 -9.24 33.09
N LEU A 162 -7.57 -8.49 32.01
CA LEU A 162 -8.53 -8.36 30.92
C LEU A 162 -8.80 -9.70 30.21
N ARG A 163 -7.77 -10.55 30.06
CA ARG A 163 -7.93 -11.90 29.53
C ARG A 163 -8.80 -12.76 30.44
N ALA A 164 -8.53 -12.77 31.74
CA ALA A 164 -9.30 -13.52 32.73
C ALA A 164 -10.76 -13.09 32.77
N GLU A 165 -11.04 -11.78 32.67
CA GLU A 165 -12.41 -11.26 32.56
C GLU A 165 -13.09 -11.68 31.25
N ALA A 166 -12.34 -11.71 30.13
CA ALA A 166 -12.86 -12.11 28.83
C ALA A 166 -13.21 -13.61 28.77
N THR A 167 -12.40 -14.48 29.39
CA THR A 167 -12.72 -15.91 29.52
C THR A 167 -13.95 -16.12 30.38
N LYS A 168 -14.04 -15.47 31.54
CA LYS A 168 -15.21 -15.56 32.42
C LYS A 168 -16.51 -15.15 31.73
N ARG A 169 -16.50 -14.05 30.96
CA ARG A 169 -17.68 -13.61 30.17
C ARG A 169 -18.06 -14.58 29.05
N LYS A 170 -17.11 -15.37 28.52
CA LYS A 170 -17.42 -16.41 27.53
C LYS A 170 -18.06 -17.63 28.19
N GLU A 171 -17.59 -18.01 29.37
CA GLU A 171 -18.15 -19.11 30.17
C GLU A 171 -19.56 -18.79 30.67
N GLU A 172 -19.85 -17.56 31.06
CA GLU A 172 -21.20 -17.13 31.51
C GLU A 172 -22.21 -16.96 30.37
N ARG A 173 -21.76 -16.92 29.11
CA ARG A 173 -22.61 -16.76 27.91
C ARG A 173 -22.77 -18.04 27.09
N GLY A 174 -22.03 -19.09 27.41
CA GLY A 174 -22.19 -20.44 26.86
C GLY A 174 -23.17 -21.25 27.68
#